data_AF-A0A939ZUJ3-F1
#
_entry.id   AF-A0A939ZUJ3-F1
#
_cell.length_a   1.000
_cell.length_b   1.000
_cell.length_c   1.000
_cell.angle_alpha   90.00
_cell.angle_beta   90.00
_cell.angle_gamma   90.00
#
_symmetry.space_group_name_H-M   'P 1'
#
loop_
_entity.id
_entity.type
_entity.pdbx_description
1 polymer ?
#
loop_
_entity_poly.entity_id
_entity_poly.type
_entity_poly.pdbx_seq_one_letter_code
_entity_poly.pdbx_strand_id
1 'polypeptide(L)' 'MTLDEVKNLPPLSKAEIEKAMSFKNTDFSDCPKQSKKDLSQFRPWRERNKNSAHKTDPEPALAM' A
#
# COMPACT_ATOMS: atom_id res chain seq x y z
N MET A 1 -20.94 0.45 6.82
CA MET A 1 -20.95 0.18 5.38
C MET A 1 -20.30 -1.17 5.15
N THR A 2 -21.12 -2.20 4.95
CA THR A 2 -20.67 -3.53 4.53
C THR A 2 -20.59 -3.60 3.01
N LEU A 3 -19.86 -4.57 2.45
CA LEU A 3 -19.75 -4.73 0.99
C LEU A 3 -21.10 -5.04 0.33
N ASP A 4 -22.01 -5.69 1.05
CA ASP A 4 -23.35 -5.99 0.55
C ASP A 4 -24.24 -4.75 0.51
N GLU A 5 -24.06 -3.80 1.43
CA GLU A 5 -24.73 -2.50 1.37
C GLU A 5 -24.26 -1.66 0.17
N VAL A 6 -22.98 -1.76 -0.23
CA VAL A 6 -22.42 -1.00 -1.37
C VAL A 6 -23.02 -1.46 -2.71
N LYS A 7 -23.35 -2.75 -2.86
CA LYS A 7 -23.97 -3.30 -4.08
C LYS A 7 -25.37 -2.75 -4.33
N ASN A 8 -26.05 -2.31 -3.27
CA ASN A 8 -27.40 -1.75 -3.34
C ASN A 8 -27.41 -0.25 -3.65
N LEU A 9 -26.24 0.40 -3.73
CA LEU A 9 -26.15 1.82 -4.06
C LEU A 9 -26.38 2.04 -5.56
N PRO A 10 -26.99 3.19 -5.94
CA PRO A 10 -27.12 3.55 -7.34
C PRO A 10 -25.74 3.68 -8.00
N PRO A 11 -25.61 3.33 -9.29
CA PRO A 11 -24.36 3.51 -10.02
C PRO A 11 -24.02 4.99 -10.13
N LEU A 12 -22.71 5.29 -10.10
CA LEU A 12 -22.21 6.65 -10.27
C LEU A 12 -22.57 7.20 -11.66
N SER A 13 -22.91 8.48 -11.70
CA SER A 13 -23.11 9.20 -12.96
C SER A 13 -21.78 9.42 -13.68
N LYS A 14 -21.84 9.62 -15.00
CA LYS A 14 -20.64 9.90 -15.82
C LYS A 14 -19.87 11.12 -15.31
N ALA A 15 -20.58 12.17 -14.88
CA ALA A 15 -19.97 13.38 -14.34
C ALA A 15 -19.23 13.13 -13.01
N GLU A 16 -19.75 12.28 -12.14
CA GLU A 16 -19.08 11.89 -10.89
C GLU A 16 -17.82 11.07 -11.16
N ILE A 17 -17.88 10.16 -12.13
CA ILE A 17 -16.73 9.36 -12.56
C ILE A 17 -15.64 10.27 -13.14
N GLU A 18 -15.99 11.18 -14.05
CA GLU A 18 -15.04 12.13 -14.64
C GLU A 18 -14.42 13.05 -13.58
N LYS A 19 -15.21 13.50 -12.60
CA LYS A 19 -14.72 14.30 -11.47
C LYS A 19 -13.75 13.52 -10.58
N ALA A 20 -14.05 12.25 -10.30
CA ALA A 20 -13.16 11.38 -9.52
C ALA A 20 -11.85 11.09 -10.27
N MET A 21 -11.92 10.84 -11.58
CA MET A 21 -10.75 10.54 -12.42
C MET A 21 -9.88 11.77 -12.70
N SER A 22 -10.48 12.97 -12.71
CA SER A 22 -9.76 14.23 -12.87
C SER A 22 -9.23 14.83 -11.57
N PHE A 23 -9.54 14.20 -10.42
CA PHE A 23 -9.06 14.67 -9.13
C PHE A 23 -7.53 14.59 -9.05
N LYS A 24 -6.89 15.74 -8.95
CA LYS A 24 -5.46 15.87 -8.65
C LYS A 24 -5.33 16.36 -7.22
N ASN A 25 -4.73 15.55 -6.35
CA ASN A 25 -4.45 16.01 -4.99
C ASN A 25 -3.37 17.11 -5.05
N THR A 26 -3.74 18.31 -4.61
CA THR A 26 -2.86 19.48 -4.56
C THR A 26 -2.37 19.79 -3.15
N ASP A 27 -2.98 19.19 -2.13
CA ASP A 27 -2.65 19.45 -0.74
C ASP A 27 -1.80 18.32 -0.17
N PHE A 28 -0.51 18.63 -0.03
CA PHE A 28 0.48 17.76 0.61
C PHE A 28 0.98 18.37 1.92
N SER A 29 0.21 19.29 2.53
CA SER A 29 0.59 19.94 3.79
C SER A 29 0.76 18.93 4.93
N ASP A 30 -0.10 17.91 4.97
CA ASP A 30 -0.06 16.80 5.93
C ASP A 30 0.91 15.67 5.53
N CYS A 31 1.51 15.74 4.35
CA CYS A 31 2.46 14.72 3.91
C CYS A 31 3.81 14.95 4.60
N PRO A 32 4.35 13.97 5.36
CA PRO A 32 5.62 14.12 6.03
C PRO A 32 6.71 14.41 4.99
N LYS A 33 7.32 15.60 5.10
CA LYS A 33 8.38 16.06 4.20
C LYS A 33 9.68 15.35 4.54
N GLN A 34 9.83 14.13 4.05
CA GLN A 34 11.06 13.37 4.25
C GLN A 34 12.10 13.82 3.20
N SER A 35 13.30 14.23 3.64
CA SER A 35 14.32 14.67 2.71
C SER A 35 14.92 13.47 1.97
N LYS A 36 15.50 13.70 0.78
CA LYS A 36 16.25 12.66 0.04
C LYS A 36 17.38 12.06 0.90
N LYS A 37 17.95 12.84 1.83
CA LYS A 37 18.99 12.39 2.76
C LYS A 37 18.44 11.48 3.87
N ASP A 38 17.20 11.69 4.30
CA ASP A 38 16.56 10.85 5.32
C ASP A 38 16.06 9.55 4.70
N LEU A 39 15.58 9.60 3.45
CA LEU A 39 15.18 8.42 2.70
C LEU A 39 16.36 7.48 2.41
N SER A 40 17.56 8.01 2.14
CA SER A 40 18.74 7.17 1.87
C SER A 40 19.25 6.40 3.10
N GLN A 41 18.80 6.76 4.30
CA GLN A 41 19.09 6.03 5.54
C GLN A 41 18.17 4.82 5.73
N PHE A 42 17.02 4.79 5.06
CA PHE A 42 16.11 3.66 5.09
C PHE A 42 16.71 2.51 4.29
N ARG A 43 17.13 1.45 4.98
CA ARG A 43 17.61 0.22 4.38
C ARG A 43 16.62 -0.91 4.65
N PRO A 44 16.33 -1.78 3.66
CA PRO A 44 15.56 -2.99 3.89
C PRO A 44 16.14 -3.79 5.06
N TRP A 45 15.26 -4.32 5.91
CA TRP A 45 15.65 -5.08 7.10
C TRP A 45 16.63 -6.23 6.79
N ARG A 46 16.45 -6.89 5.63
CA ARG A 46 17.32 -7.97 5.14
C ARG A 46 18.76 -7.52 4.85
N GLU A 47 18.96 -6.30 4.38
CA GLU A 47 20.30 -5.76 4.13
C GLU A 47 21.02 -5.38 5.43
N ARG A 48 20.25 -4.95 6.43
CA ARG A 48 20.74 -4.62 7.77
C ARG A 48 21.12 -5.86 8.56
N ASN A 49 20.33 -6.93 8.46
CA ASN A 49 20.50 -8.16 9.23
C ASN A 49 20.85 -9.35 8.33
N LYS A 50 22.06 -9.34 7.76
CA LYS A 50 22.57 -10.44 6.94
C LYS A 50 22.76 -11.75 7.72
N ASN A 51 22.85 -11.66 9.05
CA ASN A 51 23.07 -12.80 9.95
C ASN A 51 21.80 -13.27 10.68
N SER A 52 20.68 -12.58 10.53
CA SER A 52 19.38 -13.15 10.91
C SER A 52 18.91 -14.01 9.74
N ALA A 53 19.62 -15.10 9.49
CA ALA A 53 19.01 -16.23 8.85
C ALA A 53 17.76 -16.54 9.71
N HIS A 54 16.58 -16.25 9.16
CA HIS A 54 15.45 -17.07 9.53
C HIS A 54 15.98 -18.49 9.37
N LYS A 55 16.06 -19.23 10.48
CA LYS A 55 15.99 -20.68 10.38
C LYS A 55 14.69 -20.89 9.60
N THR A 56 14.83 -21.16 8.31
CA THR A 56 13.72 -21.62 7.50
C THR A 56 13.32 -22.91 8.17
N ASP A 57 12.26 -22.89 8.97
CA ASP A 57 11.54 -24.11 9.23
C ASP A 57 11.23 -24.68 7.83
N PRO A 58 11.63 -25.94 7.55
CA PRO A 58 11.45 -26.50 6.23
C PRO A 58 9.98 -26.40 5.85
N GLU A 59 9.73 -25.84 4.66
CA GLU A 59 8.42 -25.84 4.03
C GLU A 59 7.82 -27.25 4.16
N PRO A 60 6.63 -27.43 4.77
CA PRO A 60 6.03 -28.75 4.81
C PRO A 60 5.79 -29.17 3.37
N ALA A 61 6.53 -30.19 2.92
CA ALA A 61 6.33 -30.80 1.63
C ALA A 61 4.83 -31.12 1.49
N LEU A 62 4.18 -30.46 0.53
CA LEU A 62 2.87 -30.86 0.03
C LEU A 62 3.02 -32.29 -0.46
N ALA A 63 2.67 -33.25 0.40
CA ALA A 63 2.50 -34.64 0.04
C ALA A 63 1.34 -34.70 -0.96
N MET A 64 1.67 -34.92 -2.23
CA MET A 64 0.75 -35.43 -3.24
C MET A 64 0.83 -36.95 -3.26
#